data_AF-A0A226M7N5-F1
#
_entry.id   AF-A0A226M7N5-F1
#
_cell.length_a   1.000
_cell.length_b   1.000
_cell.length_c   1.000
_cell.angle_alpha   90.00
_cell.angle_beta   90.00
_cell.angle_gamma   90.00
#
_symmetry.space_group_name_H-M   'P 1'
#
loop_
_entity.id
_entity.type
_entity.pdbx_description
1 polymer ?
#
loop_
_entity_poly.entity_id
_entity_poly.type
_entity_poly.pdbx_seq_one_letter_code
_entity_poly.pdbx_strand_id
1 'polypeptide(L)'
;MQKDLVLKIAELLCNNDITDGRAKYWVEKAARLFPGNPAAYRLKERLLERNGEDGWNQLFDMIQTELYARPDDTYLNIRLVALYRSSHRLRDAVLHCQEAEKKIPVESSLEWCSCVIKTYEKDGGSFCSD
;
A
#
# COMPACT_ATOMS: atom_id res chain seq x y z
N MET A 1 -15.05 -20.94 15.32
CA MET A 1 -15.46 -19.79 14.48
C MET A 1 -14.88 -20.01 13.10
N GLN A 2 -15.69 -20.08 12.03
CA GLN A 2 -15.18 -20.35 10.67
C GLN A 2 -14.37 -19.14 10.17
N LYS A 3 -13.16 -19.39 9.65
CA LYS A 3 -12.23 -18.33 9.25
C LYS A 3 -12.83 -17.44 8.14
N ASP A 4 -13.57 -18.02 7.20
CA ASP A 4 -14.18 -17.30 6.08
C ASP A 4 -15.28 -16.32 6.51
N LEU A 5 -15.95 -16.59 7.64
CA LEU A 5 -16.92 -15.66 8.21
C LEU A 5 -16.24 -14.37 8.69
N VAL A 6 -15.00 -14.46 9.20
CA VAL A 6 -14.25 -13.27 9.67
C VAL A 6 -13.98 -12.31 8.51
N LEU A 7 -13.55 -12.85 7.37
CA LEU A 7 -13.24 -12.04 6.20
C LEU A 7 -14.51 -11.37 5.65
N LYS A 8 -15.61 -12.12 5.51
CA LYS A 8 -16.91 -11.56 5.08
C LYS A 8 -17.45 -10.49 6.01
N ILE A 9 -17.34 -10.67 7.33
CA ILE A 9 -17.77 -9.65 8.30
C ILE A 9 -16.92 -8.38 8.14
N ALA A 10 -15.60 -8.51 7.98
CA ALA A 10 -14.72 -7.37 7.76
C ALA A 10 -15.05 -6.62 6.45
N GLU A 11 -15.28 -7.35 5.35
CA GLU A 11 -15.71 -6.78 4.05
C GLU A 11 -17.03 -6.01 4.17
N LEU A 12 -18.06 -6.61 4.79
CA LEU A 12 -19.37 -6.00 4.95
C LEU A 12 -19.32 -4.73 5.80
N LEU A 13 -18.51 -4.72 6.87
CA LEU A 13 -18.37 -3.55 7.73
C LEU A 13 -17.63 -2.40 7.05
N CYS A 14 -16.59 -2.70 6.25
CA CYS A 14 -15.84 -1.69 5.49
C CYS A 14 -16.61 -1.11 4.29
N ASN A 15 -17.57 -1.85 3.73
CA ASN A 15 -18.39 -1.38 2.60
C ASN A 15 -19.56 -0.50 3.04
N ASN A 16 -20.09 -0.69 4.26
CA ASN A 16 -21.22 0.09 4.77
C ASN A 16 -20.80 1.36 5.53
N ASP A 17 -19.53 1.74 5.44
CA ASP A 17 -18.95 2.91 6.12
C ASP A 17 -19.23 2.94 7.63
N ILE A 18 -19.35 1.76 8.25
CA ILE A 18 -19.54 1.63 9.69
C ILE A 18 -18.20 1.94 10.35
N THR A 19 -17.93 3.23 10.54
CA THR A 19 -16.78 3.80 11.25
C THR A 19 -16.91 3.63 12.77
N ASP A 20 -17.25 2.41 13.20
CA ASP A 20 -17.33 2.04 14.61
C ASP A 20 -16.14 1.13 14.95
N GLY A 21 -15.70 1.12 16.22
CA GLY A 21 -14.57 0.33 16.71
C GLY A 21 -14.67 -1.17 16.41
N ARG A 22 -15.88 -1.65 16.09
CA ARG A 22 -16.13 -3.01 15.58
C ARG A 22 -15.46 -3.28 14.22
N ALA A 23 -15.49 -2.35 13.27
CA ALA A 23 -14.85 -2.53 11.97
C ALA A 23 -13.34 -2.71 12.12
N LYS A 24 -12.69 -1.86 12.93
CA LYS A 24 -11.27 -1.97 13.28
C LYS A 24 -10.92 -3.35 13.84
N TYR A 25 -11.69 -3.84 14.82
CA TYR A 25 -11.48 -5.17 15.40
C TYR A 25 -11.55 -6.29 14.36
N TRP A 26 -12.56 -6.27 13.50
CA TRP A 26 -12.74 -7.34 12.50
C TRP A 26 -11.66 -7.31 11.41
N VAL A 27 -11.22 -6.13 10.99
CA VAL A 27 -10.14 -5.95 10.02
C VAL A 27 -8.80 -6.43 10.61
N GLU A 28 -8.45 -6.03 11.83
CA GLU A 28 -7.24 -6.51 12.51
C GLU A 28 -7.26 -8.03 12.69
N LYS A 29 -8.42 -8.59 13.04
CA LYS A 29 -8.60 -10.04 13.18
C LYS A 29 -8.48 -10.76 11.84
N ALA A 30 -9.04 -10.23 10.76
CA ALA A 30 -8.89 -10.78 9.42
C ALA A 30 -7.42 -10.77 8.97
N ALA A 31 -6.72 -9.64 9.14
CA ALA A 31 -5.31 -9.53 8.79
C ALA A 31 -4.42 -10.54 9.56
N ARG A 32 -4.69 -10.77 10.85
CA ARG A 32 -3.98 -11.78 11.65
C ARG A 32 -4.26 -13.23 11.22
N LEU A 33 -5.47 -13.51 10.74
CA LEU A 33 -5.89 -14.86 10.35
C LEU A 33 -5.49 -15.21 8.91
N PHE A 34 -5.28 -14.21 8.06
CA PHE A 34 -5.01 -14.35 6.64
C PHE A 34 -3.81 -13.50 6.18
N PRO A 35 -2.59 -13.76 6.70
CA PRO A 35 -1.39 -13.08 6.21
C PRO A 35 -1.18 -13.36 4.71
N GLY A 36 -0.78 -12.34 3.96
CA GLY A 36 -0.58 -12.43 2.51
C GLY A 36 -1.86 -12.48 1.65
N ASN A 37 -3.06 -12.59 2.26
CA ASN A 37 -4.32 -12.57 1.51
C ASN A 37 -4.63 -11.14 1.00
N PRO A 38 -4.83 -10.95 -0.33
CA PRO A 38 -5.06 -9.62 -0.88
C PRO A 38 -6.30 -8.90 -0.35
N ALA A 39 -7.38 -9.62 -0.02
CA ALA A 39 -8.60 -9.01 0.53
C ALA A 39 -8.37 -8.51 1.96
N ALA A 40 -7.74 -9.33 2.81
CA ALA A 40 -7.38 -8.91 4.16
C ALA A 40 -6.42 -7.72 4.16
N TYR A 41 -5.44 -7.70 3.25
CA TYR A 41 -4.54 -6.57 3.04
C TYR A 41 -5.31 -5.29 2.67
N ARG A 42 -6.18 -5.34 1.65
CA ARG A 42 -6.96 -4.17 1.18
C ARG A 42 -7.88 -3.60 2.27
N LEU A 43 -8.44 -4.46 3.12
CA LEU A 43 -9.26 -4.01 4.25
C LEU A 43 -8.44 -3.26 5.29
N LYS A 44 -7.26 -3.79 5.64
CA LYS A 44 -6.35 -3.14 6.58
C LYS A 44 -5.77 -1.85 6.02
N GLU A 45 -5.43 -1.82 4.74
CA GLU A 45 -5.00 -0.62 4.03
C GLU A 45 -6.03 0.51 4.11
N ARG A 46 -7.29 0.24 3.73
CA ARG A 46 -8.38 1.24 3.83
C ARG A 46 -8.62 1.74 5.25
N LEU A 47 -8.45 0.88 6.25
CA LEU A 47 -8.56 1.26 7.66
C LEU A 47 -7.43 2.22 8.06
N LEU A 48 -6.20 1.94 7.64
CA LEU A 48 -5.03 2.73 7.99
C LEU A 48 -4.98 4.08 7.27
N GLU A 49 -5.42 4.16 6.01
CA GLU A 49 -5.53 5.42 5.27
C GLU A 49 -6.42 6.47 5.99
N ARG A 50 -7.38 6.01 6.80
CA ARG A 50 -8.29 6.88 7.59
C ARG A 50 -7.66 7.41 8.87
N ASN A 51 -6.55 6.83 9.35
CA ASN A 51 -5.98 7.12 10.67
C ASN A 51 -4.91 8.22 10.66
N GLY A 52 -4.72 8.95 9.55
CA GLY A 52 -3.68 9.98 9.47
C GLY A 52 -2.27 9.39 9.62
N GLU A 53 -1.32 10.20 10.10
CA GLU A 53 0.14 9.90 10.11
C GLU A 53 0.50 8.53 10.72
N ASP A 54 -0.09 8.18 11.86
CA ASP A 54 0.13 6.87 12.52
C ASP A 54 -0.36 5.69 11.66
N GLY A 55 -1.39 5.92 10.85
CA GLY A 55 -1.89 4.97 9.86
C GLY A 55 -0.90 4.77 8.71
N TRP A 56 -0.28 5.85 8.24
CA TRP A 56 0.72 5.80 7.16
C TRP A 56 1.96 5.01 7.60
N ASN A 57 2.46 5.22 8.82
CA ASN A 57 3.62 4.46 9.33
C ASN A 57 3.33 2.95 9.40
N GLN A 58 2.16 2.56 9.90
CA GLN A 58 1.76 1.14 9.93
C GLN A 58 1.56 0.55 8.54
N LEU A 59 1.06 1.35 7.59
CA LEU A 59 0.89 0.92 6.21
C LEU A 59 2.25 0.73 5.54
N PHE A 60 3.21 1.59 5.83
CA PHE A 60 4.59 1.48 5.37
C PHE A 60 5.24 0.17 5.84
N ASP A 61 5.23 -0.10 7.14
CA ASP A 61 5.79 -1.34 7.72
C ASP A 61 5.14 -2.60 7.12
N MET A 62 3.82 -2.54 6.91
CA MET A 62 3.06 -3.64 6.32
C MET A 62 3.47 -3.88 4.86
N ILE A 63 3.58 -2.84 4.05
CA ILE A 63 4.00 -2.96 2.64
C ILE A 63 5.43 -3.47 2.54
N GLN A 64 6.35 -2.95 3.36
CA GLN A 64 7.74 -3.42 3.37
C GLN A 64 7.83 -4.90 3.74
N THR A 65 7.06 -5.36 4.71
CA THR A 65 7.00 -6.78 5.10
C THR A 65 6.52 -7.66 3.95
N GLU A 66 5.46 -7.25 3.25
CA GLU A 66 4.92 -8.01 2.12
C GLU A 66 5.86 -7.99 0.91
N LEU A 67 6.52 -6.85 0.62
CA LEU A 67 7.53 -6.73 -0.43
C LEU A 67 8.79 -7.54 -0.14
N TYR A 68 9.16 -7.74 1.13
CA TYR A 68 10.26 -8.63 1.49
C TYR A 68 9.97 -10.07 1.05
N ALA A 69 8.72 -10.52 1.20
CA ALA A 69 8.29 -11.84 0.77
C ALA A 69 8.05 -11.92 -0.75
N ARG A 70 7.58 -10.83 -1.37
CA ARG A 70 7.18 -10.74 -2.78
C ARG A 70 7.69 -9.46 -3.44
N PRO A 71 9.00 -9.38 -3.75
CA PRO A 71 9.62 -8.14 -4.21
C PRO A 71 9.16 -7.71 -5.61
N ASP A 72 8.61 -8.64 -6.39
CA ASP A 72 8.10 -8.45 -7.75
C ASP A 72 6.60 -8.08 -7.80
N ASP A 73 5.93 -8.00 -6.64
CA ASP A 73 4.53 -7.58 -6.58
C ASP A 73 4.39 -6.10 -6.99
N THR A 74 3.92 -5.91 -8.21
CA THR A 74 3.82 -4.60 -8.83
C THR A 74 2.86 -3.68 -8.08
N TYR A 75 1.77 -4.22 -7.53
CA TYR A 75 0.80 -3.42 -6.78
C TYR A 75 1.42 -2.88 -5.49
N LEU A 76 2.12 -3.73 -4.73
CA LEU A 76 2.79 -3.31 -3.49
C LEU A 76 3.87 -2.25 -3.75
N ASN A 77 4.63 -2.39 -4.85
CA ASN A 77 5.64 -1.40 -5.25
C ASN A 77 5.00 -0.05 -5.61
N ILE A 78 3.93 -0.04 -6.40
CA ILE A 78 3.18 1.19 -6.73
C ILE A 78 2.63 1.86 -5.47
N ARG A 79 2.08 1.07 -4.53
CA ARG A 79 1.52 1.60 -3.29
C ARG A 79 2.59 2.21 -2.41
N LEU A 80 3.77 1.59 -2.27
CA LEU A 80 4.88 2.16 -1.51
C LEU A 80 5.36 3.49 -2.08
N VAL A 81 5.52 3.58 -3.41
CA VAL A 81 5.88 4.82 -4.11
C VAL A 81 4.82 5.91 -3.88
N ALA A 82 3.53 5.55 -3.90
CA ALA A 82 2.46 6.48 -3.58
C ALA A 82 2.54 7.00 -2.13
N LEU A 83 2.87 6.15 -1.15
CA LEU A 83 3.08 6.59 0.24
C LEU A 83 4.23 7.62 0.32
N TYR A 84 5.39 7.31 -0.25
CA TYR A 84 6.54 8.22 -0.23
C TYR A 84 6.21 9.60 -0.83
N ARG A 85 5.46 9.62 -1.94
CA ARG A 85 5.02 10.86 -2.59
C ARG A 85 4.06 11.67 -1.72
N SER A 86 3.13 11.01 -1.02
CA SER A 86 2.18 11.67 -0.12
C SER A 86 2.86 12.21 1.15
N SER A 87 3.96 11.61 1.59
CA SER A 87 4.74 12.04 2.76
C SER A 87 5.86 13.03 2.43
N HIS A 88 5.84 13.68 1.25
CA HIS A 88 6.89 14.59 0.76
C HIS A 88 8.31 13.98 0.68
N ARG A 89 8.42 12.65 0.65
CA ARG A 89 9.68 11.91 0.55
C ARG A 89 9.97 11.50 -0.90
N LEU A 90 10.05 12.48 -1.79
CA LEU A 90 10.21 12.21 -3.23
C LEU A 90 11.51 11.46 -3.56
N ARG A 91 12.60 11.77 -2.86
CA ARG A 91 13.89 11.07 -3.04
C ARG A 91 13.78 9.59 -2.73
N ASP A 92 13.08 9.23 -1.66
CA ASP A 92 12.88 7.82 -1.28
C ASP A 92 12.01 7.10 -2.33
N ALA A 93 11.01 7.79 -2.89
CA ALA A 93 10.21 7.27 -4.00
C ALA A 93 11.07 6.96 -5.24
N VAL A 94 11.97 7.87 -5.61
CA VAL A 94 12.89 7.70 -6.75
C VAL A 94 13.84 6.54 -6.53
N LEU A 95 14.48 6.48 -5.36
CA LEU A 95 15.40 5.38 -4.99
C LEU A 95 14.68 4.02 -5.02
N HIS A 96 13.45 3.97 -4.50
CA HIS A 96 12.65 2.74 -4.53
C HIS A 96 12.34 2.29 -5.95
N CYS A 97 11.94 3.20 -6.85
CA CYS A 97 11.72 2.88 -8.26
C CYS A 97 12.98 2.29 -8.91
N GLN A 98 14.14 2.92 -8.72
CA GLN A 98 15.41 2.45 -9.29
C GLN A 98 15.79 1.04 -8.83
N GLU A 99 15.56 0.72 -7.55
CA GLU A 99 15.82 -0.63 -7.04
C GLU A 99 14.79 -1.65 -7.51
N ALA A 100 13.51 -1.27 -7.58
CA ALA A 100 12.43 -2.14 -8.06
C ALA A 100 12.59 -2.48 -9.56
N GLU A 101 13.03 -1.52 -10.38
CA GLU A 101 13.28 -1.70 -11.81
C GLU A 101 14.31 -2.79 -12.13
N LYS A 102 15.26 -3.05 -11.23
CA LYS A 102 16.24 -4.15 -11.38
C LYS A 102 15.57 -5.53 -11.36
N LYS A 103 14.37 -5.62 -10.79
CA LYS A 103 13.63 -6.88 -10.60
C LYS A 103 12.34 -6.92 -11.43
N ILE A 104 11.67 -5.79 -11.58
CA ILE A 104 10.42 -5.64 -12.32
C ILE A 104 10.69 -4.72 -13.52
N PRO A 105 10.77 -5.28 -14.74
CA PRO A 105 10.89 -4.46 -15.95
C PRO A 105 9.75 -3.45 -16.00
N VAL A 106 10.03 -2.19 -16.32
CA VAL A 106 9.02 -1.11 -16.38
C VAL A 106 7.86 -1.46 -17.33
N GLU A 107 8.15 -2.21 -18.39
CA GLU A 107 7.20 -2.66 -19.40
C GLU A 107 6.28 -3.80 -18.94
N SER A 108 6.50 -4.35 -17.74
CA SER A 108 5.71 -5.48 -17.21
C SER A 108 4.27 -5.10 -16.88
N SER A 109 4.01 -3.82 -16.59
CA SER A 109 2.70 -3.30 -16.21
C SER A 109 2.59 -1.83 -16.59
N LEU A 110 1.47 -1.48 -17.22
CA LEU A 110 1.16 -0.10 -17.59
C LEU A 110 1.01 0.80 -16.35
N GLU A 111 0.45 0.26 -15.26
CA GLU A 111 0.31 0.92 -13.98
C GLU A 111 1.67 1.20 -13.33
N TRP A 112 2.59 0.24 -13.39
CA TRP A 112 3.96 0.41 -12.90
C TRP A 112 4.70 1.47 -13.69
N CYS A 113 4.67 1.36 -15.03
CA CYS A 113 5.26 2.33 -15.93
C CYS A 113 4.75 3.75 -15.66
N SER A 114 3.43 3.93 -15.52
CA SER A 114 2.84 5.22 -15.19
C SER A 114 3.30 5.75 -13.82
N CYS A 115 3.45 4.86 -12.83
CA CYS A 115 3.90 5.22 -11.49
C CYS A 115 5.35 5.75 -11.50
N VAL A 116 6.24 5.03 -12.18
CA VAL A 116 7.67 5.37 -12.32
C VAL A 116 7.84 6.71 -13.05
N ILE A 117 7.21 6.87 -14.21
CA ILE A 117 7.27 8.11 -15.00
C ILE A 117 6.82 9.31 -14.18
N LYS A 118 5.65 9.22 -13.53
CA LYS A 118 5.12 10.29 -12.67
C LYS A 118 6.00 10.61 -11.46
N THR A 119 6.88 9.70 -11.08
CA THR A 119 7.82 9.90 -9.97
C THR A 119 9.05 10.67 -10.47
N TYR A 120 9.62 10.26 -11.60
CA TYR A 120 10.76 10.94 -12.21
C TYR A 120 10.41 12.34 -12.76
N GLU A 121 9.24 12.52 -13.37
CA GLU A 121 8.78 13.84 -13.82
C GLU A 121 8.69 14.85 -12.68
N LYS A 122 8.20 14.41 -11.51
CA LYS A 122 8.12 15.28 -10.32
C LYS A 122 9.49 15.62 -9.75
N ASP A 123 10.43 14.69 -9.81
CA ASP A 123 11.81 14.91 -9.35
C ASP A 123 12.53 15.92 -10.26
N GLY A 124 12.44 15.74 -11.58
CA GLY A 124 12.99 16.67 -12.57
C GLY A 124 12.34 18.06 -12.55
N GLY A 125 11.04 18.15 -12.27
CA GLY A 125 10.33 19.42 -12.12
C GLY A 125 10.67 20.20 -10.84
N SER A 126 11.17 19.53 -9.80
CA SER A 126 11.58 20.18 -8.54
C SER A 126 12.88 20.98 -8.67
N PHE A 127 13.66 20.78 -9.74
CA PHE A 127 14.88 21.55 -10.03
C PHE A 127 14.62 22.83 -10.84
N CYS A 128 13.38 23.09 -11.25
CA CYS A 128 13.02 24.28 -12.05
C CYS A 128 12.26 25.37 -11.25
N SER A 129 12.16 25.22 -9.93
CA SER A 129 11.55 26.22 -9.03
C SER A 129 12.59 26.75 -8.04
N ASP A 130 13.65 27.37 -8.54
CA ASP A 130 14.56 28.24 -7.80
C ASP A 130 14.63 29.62 -8.48
#